data_AF-A0A8D3WH92-F1
#
_entry.id   AF-A0A8D3WH92-F1
#
_cell.length_a   1.000
_cell.length_b   1.000
_cell.length_c   1.000
_cell.angle_alpha   90.00
_cell.angle_beta   90.00
_cell.angle_gamma   90.00
#
_symmetry.space_group_name_H-M   'P 1'
#
loop_
_entity.id
_entity.type
_entity.pdbx_description
1 polymer ?
#
loop_
_entity_poly.entity_id
_entity_poly.type
_entity_poly.pdbx_seq_one_letter_code
_entity_poly.pdbx_strand_id
1 'polypeptide(L)'
;MALPRSTAATWILSAVAVTAGVLLTGCSASVSVGKSDPKLSADELAATVSEKLARTTGQPEPDITCPEDLAGKVGTTTRCELTADDGSTLGVTVTVTSVDGERINFGIKADETASPAAG
;
A
#
# COMPACT_ATOMS: atom_id res chain seq x y z
N MET A 1 -8.64 55.84 2.99
CA MET A 1 -7.85 57.08 3.18
C MET A 1 -6.57 56.69 3.90
N ALA A 2 -5.46 56.57 3.16
CA ALA A 2 -4.05 56.50 3.59
C ALA A 2 -3.26 55.67 2.56
N LEU A 3 -2.75 56.35 1.53
CA LEU A 3 -1.36 56.13 1.11
C LEU A 3 -0.53 56.99 2.08
N PRO A 4 0.75 56.66 2.43
CA PRO A 4 1.78 56.80 1.39
C PRO A 4 3.20 56.16 1.63
N ARG A 5 4.04 56.29 0.57
CA ARG A 5 5.52 56.44 0.52
C ARG A 5 6.42 55.28 0.96
N SER A 6 7.04 54.62 -0.01
CA SER A 6 8.51 54.61 -0.14
C SER A 6 8.94 54.13 -1.52
N THR A 7 9.41 55.11 -2.30
CA THR A 7 10.12 55.01 -3.57
C THR A 7 11.61 54.88 -3.31
N ALA A 8 12.26 53.81 -3.79
CA ALA A 8 13.67 53.78 -4.21
C ALA A 8 13.95 52.38 -4.81
N ALA A 9 13.90 52.25 -6.13
CA ALA A 9 15.00 52.48 -7.07
C ALA A 9 15.81 51.18 -7.30
N THR A 10 15.38 50.35 -8.25
CA THR A 10 15.93 50.23 -9.63
C THR A 10 17.32 49.57 -9.71
N TRP A 11 17.35 48.28 -10.05
CA TRP A 11 18.42 47.58 -10.80
C TRP A 11 17.72 46.45 -11.59
N ILE A 12 17.15 46.71 -12.78
CA ILE A 12 17.74 46.60 -14.13
C ILE A 12 18.06 45.14 -14.55
N LEU A 13 17.15 44.62 -15.41
CA LEU A 13 17.32 43.72 -16.58
C LEU A 13 17.79 42.26 -16.38
N SER A 14 16.83 41.32 -16.45
CA SER A 14 16.78 40.31 -17.51
C SER A 14 15.42 39.61 -17.52
N ALA A 15 14.80 39.55 -18.70
CA ALA A 15 13.51 38.93 -18.95
C ALA A 15 13.65 37.40 -19.03
N VAL A 16 12.68 36.66 -18.49
CA VAL A 16 11.96 35.54 -19.14
C VAL A 16 10.76 35.23 -18.24
N ALA A 17 9.57 35.27 -18.82
CA ALA A 17 8.34 34.83 -18.19
C ALA A 17 8.37 33.31 -18.01
N VAL A 18 8.05 32.81 -16.81
CA VAL A 18 7.51 31.47 -16.65
C VAL A 18 6.32 31.52 -15.69
N THR A 19 5.19 31.17 -16.27
CA THR A 19 3.87 30.95 -15.71
C THR A 19 3.85 29.95 -14.56
N ALA A 20 2.94 30.22 -13.61
CA ALA A 20 2.07 29.26 -12.91
C ALA A 20 2.70 28.02 -12.25
N GLY A 21 2.45 27.89 -10.94
CA GLY A 21 2.50 26.59 -10.31
C GLY A 21 2.60 26.66 -8.80
N VAL A 22 1.47 26.86 -8.13
CA VAL A 22 1.27 26.23 -6.80
C VAL A 22 1.44 24.73 -7.04
N LEU A 23 2.62 24.20 -6.73
CA LEU A 23 2.75 22.79 -6.48
C LEU A 23 2.73 22.65 -4.97
N LEU A 24 1.53 22.29 -4.50
CA LEU A 24 1.31 21.71 -3.20
C LEU A 24 2.49 20.83 -2.84
N THR A 25 3.16 21.14 -1.74
CA THR A 25 3.99 20.19 -1.00
C THR A 25 3.09 19.10 -0.44
N GLY A 26 2.51 18.28 -1.34
CA GLY A 26 1.98 16.98 -1.02
C GLY A 26 3.14 16.01 -1.18
N CYS A 27 3.50 15.30 -0.12
CA CYS A 27 4.49 14.24 -0.14
C CYS A 27 4.09 13.14 -1.12
N SER A 28 4.38 13.32 -2.40
CA SER A 28 4.59 12.19 -3.31
C SER A 28 6.06 11.89 -3.22
N ALA A 29 6.43 11.10 -2.20
CA ALA A 29 7.73 10.46 -2.15
C ALA A 29 7.88 9.69 -3.46
N SER A 30 8.55 10.31 -4.44
CA SER A 30 9.03 9.65 -5.64
C SER A 30 10.26 8.90 -5.16
N VAL A 31 10.04 7.73 -4.56
CA VAL A 31 11.14 6.89 -4.09
C VAL A 31 11.88 6.40 -5.33
N SER A 32 13.03 7.02 -5.59
CA SER A 32 14.06 6.45 -6.44
C SER A 32 14.55 5.19 -5.75
N VAL A 33 13.90 4.06 -6.03
CA VAL A 33 14.28 2.79 -5.43
C VAL A 33 15.51 2.24 -6.14
N GLY A 34 16.63 2.37 -5.44
CA GLY A 34 17.80 1.56 -5.72
C GLY A 34 17.46 0.10 -5.47
N LYS A 35 17.35 -0.69 -6.55
CA LYS A 35 17.70 -2.13 -6.68
C LYS A 35 17.32 -3.14 -5.58
N SER A 36 16.46 -2.80 -4.61
CA SER A 36 15.92 -3.76 -3.65
C SER A 36 14.67 -4.41 -4.23
N ASP A 37 14.60 -5.74 -4.16
CA ASP A 37 13.38 -6.46 -4.52
C ASP A 37 12.22 -5.97 -3.65
N PRO A 38 11.04 -5.70 -4.23
CA PRO A 38 9.88 -5.30 -3.45
C PRO A 38 9.52 -6.45 -2.49
N LYS A 39 9.11 -6.10 -1.27
CA LYS A 39 8.63 -7.05 -0.27
C LYS A 39 7.45 -6.46 0.48
N LEU A 40 6.51 -7.31 0.87
CA LEU A 40 5.47 -6.97 1.83
C LEU A 40 5.82 -7.62 3.16
N SER A 41 5.80 -6.84 4.23
CA SER A 41 5.93 -7.40 5.57
C SER A 41 4.74 -8.31 5.89
N ALA A 42 4.92 -9.26 6.81
CA ALA A 42 3.85 -10.13 7.27
C ALA A 42 2.61 -9.35 7.74
N ASP A 43 2.80 -8.23 8.45
CA ASP A 43 1.73 -7.36 8.95
C ASP A 43 0.99 -6.64 7.80
N GLU A 44 1.73 -6.06 6.85
CA GLU A 44 1.13 -5.40 5.67
C GLU A 44 0.40 -6.41 4.78
N LEU A 45 0.95 -7.61 4.65
CA LEU A 45 0.33 -8.68 3.91
C LEU A 45 -1.00 -9.09 4.55
N ALA A 46 -1.00 -9.33 5.86
CA ALA A 46 -2.19 -9.66 6.63
C ALA A 46 -3.28 -8.60 6.45
N ALA A 47 -2.95 -7.33 6.65
CA ALA A 47 -3.88 -6.21 6.47
C ALA A 47 -4.41 -6.10 5.03
N THR A 48 -3.55 -6.33 4.02
CA THR A 48 -3.99 -6.28 2.62
C THR A 48 -4.92 -7.44 2.29
N VAL A 49 -4.66 -8.63 2.83
CA VAL A 49 -5.49 -9.82 2.64
C VAL A 49 -6.84 -9.65 3.33
N SER A 50 -6.86 -9.17 4.59
CA SER A 50 -8.10 -8.92 5.33
C SER A 50 -8.99 -7.91 4.60
N GLU A 51 -8.42 -6.78 4.16
CA GLU A 51 -9.16 -5.74 3.42
C GLU A 51 -9.73 -6.30 2.10
N LYS A 52 -8.91 -7.03 1.33
CA LYS A 52 -9.35 -7.66 0.07
C LYS A 52 -10.49 -8.65 0.29
N LEU A 53 -10.39 -9.48 1.33
CA LEU A 53 -11.43 -10.44 1.67
C LEU A 53 -12.72 -9.72 2.06
N ALA A 54 -12.66 -8.74 2.98
CA ALA A 54 -13.81 -7.93 3.38
C ALA A 54 -14.51 -7.26 2.20
N ARG A 55 -13.75 -6.64 1.30
CA ARG A 55 -14.28 -6.01 0.09
C ARG A 55 -14.92 -7.01 -0.87
N THR A 56 -14.36 -8.21 -0.98
CA THR A 56 -14.84 -9.24 -1.92
C THR A 56 -16.09 -9.95 -1.40
N THR A 57 -16.15 -10.22 -0.09
CA THR A 57 -17.26 -10.95 0.55
C THR A 57 -18.35 -10.04 1.08
N GLY A 58 -18.08 -8.73 1.23
CA GLY A 58 -18.99 -7.79 1.89
C GLY A 58 -19.11 -8.01 3.40
N GLN A 59 -18.16 -8.72 4.01
CA GLN A 59 -18.10 -9.01 5.45
C GLN A 59 -17.15 -8.02 6.14
N PRO A 60 -17.19 -7.92 7.49
CA PRO A 60 -16.13 -7.23 8.24
C PRO A 60 -14.74 -7.80 7.92
N GLU A 61 -13.71 -7.00 8.20
CA GLU A 61 -12.32 -7.43 8.05
C GLU A 61 -12.02 -8.60 8.98
N PRO A 62 -11.67 -9.79 8.43
CA PRO A 62 -11.31 -10.93 9.25
C PRO A 62 -9.92 -10.73 9.86
N ASP A 63 -9.65 -11.42 10.97
CA ASP A 63 -8.30 -11.49 11.51
C ASP A 63 -7.45 -12.42 10.63
N ILE A 64 -6.34 -11.91 10.11
CA ILE A 64 -5.39 -12.67 9.29
C ILE A 64 -4.03 -12.60 9.98
N THR A 65 -3.39 -13.74 10.18
CA THR A 65 -2.00 -13.83 10.64
C THR A 65 -1.15 -14.49 9.55
N CYS A 66 -0.10 -13.82 9.12
CA CYS A 66 0.87 -14.38 8.18
C CYS A 66 2.20 -14.64 8.92
N PRO A 67 2.82 -15.83 8.81
CA PRO A 67 4.02 -16.17 9.58
C PRO A 67 5.31 -15.55 9.01
N GLU A 68 5.28 -15.11 7.75
CA GLU A 68 6.45 -14.65 7.01
C GLU A 68 6.11 -13.51 6.04
N ASP A 69 7.13 -12.70 5.75
CA ASP A 69 7.07 -11.65 4.74
C ASP A 69 6.87 -12.25 3.33
N LEU A 70 6.08 -11.58 2.50
CA LEU A 70 5.94 -11.97 1.09
C LEU A 70 7.00 -11.26 0.25
N ALA A 71 7.99 -12.04 -0.21
CA ALA A 71 8.93 -11.56 -1.21
C ALA A 71 8.20 -11.31 -2.54
N GLY A 72 8.38 -10.12 -3.11
CA GLY A 72 7.87 -9.72 -4.42
C GLY A 72 8.61 -10.39 -5.56
N LYS A 73 8.51 -11.72 -5.62
CA LYS A 73 9.02 -12.57 -6.68
C LYS A 73 7.87 -13.44 -7.17
N VAL A 74 7.66 -13.47 -8.48
CA VAL A 74 6.60 -14.28 -9.10
C VAL A 74 6.78 -15.75 -8.73
N GLY A 75 5.69 -16.39 -8.31
CA GLY A 75 5.69 -17.78 -7.84
C GLY A 75 6.01 -17.94 -6.36
N THR A 76 6.40 -16.87 -5.63
CA THR A 76 6.47 -16.92 -4.17
C THR A 76 5.09 -17.16 -3.60
N THR A 77 5.00 -18.09 -2.66
CA THR A 77 3.79 -18.44 -1.94
C THR A 77 4.02 -18.33 -0.45
N THR A 78 3.02 -17.83 0.26
CA THR A 78 2.98 -17.90 1.72
C THR A 78 1.59 -18.35 2.17
N ARG A 79 1.52 -18.94 3.35
CA ARG A 79 0.29 -19.45 3.93
C ARG A 79 -0.03 -18.65 5.18
N CYS A 80 -1.05 -17.82 5.08
CA CYS A 80 -1.62 -17.10 6.19
C CYS A 80 -2.76 -17.92 6.82
N GLU A 81 -3.08 -17.61 8.06
CA GLU A 81 -4.18 -18.17 8.81
C GLU A 81 -5.23 -17.08 9.02
N LEU A 82 -6.46 -17.36 8.59
CA LEU A 82 -7.63 -16.55 8.91
C LEU A 82 -8.24 -17.07 10.20
N THR A 83 -8.53 -16.18 11.13
CA THR A 83 -9.31 -16.48 12.33
C THR A 83 -10.62 -15.72 12.26
N ALA A 84 -11.74 -16.45 12.30
CA ALA A 84 -13.07 -15.88 12.35
C ALA A 84 -13.46 -15.52 13.78
N ASP A 85 -14.45 -14.64 13.94
CA ASP A 85 -14.94 -14.18 15.25
C ASP A 85 -15.51 -15.32 16.12
N ASP A 86 -15.96 -16.41 15.49
CA ASP A 86 -16.46 -17.60 16.17
C ASP A 86 -15.33 -18.54 16.66
N GLY A 87 -14.07 -18.18 16.41
CA GLY A 87 -12.89 -18.97 16.73
C GLY A 87 -12.53 -20.04 15.69
N SER A 88 -13.25 -20.12 14.57
CA SER A 88 -12.91 -21.02 13.47
C SER A 88 -11.70 -20.50 12.71
N THR A 89 -10.84 -21.39 12.22
CA THR A 89 -9.66 -21.00 11.45
C THR A 89 -9.70 -21.54 10.02
N LEU A 90 -9.13 -20.77 9.09
CA LEU A 90 -9.08 -21.12 7.68
C LEU A 90 -7.71 -20.78 7.09
N GLY A 91 -7.06 -21.75 6.46
CA GLY A 91 -5.80 -21.47 5.77
C GLY A 91 -6.05 -20.66 4.50
N VAL A 92 -5.23 -19.63 4.31
CA VAL A 92 -5.27 -18.74 3.15
C VAL A 92 -3.90 -18.75 2.49
N THR A 93 -3.84 -19.31 1.29
CA THR A 93 -2.63 -19.34 0.48
C THR A 93 -2.57 -18.10 -0.39
N VAL A 94 -1.51 -17.30 -0.22
CA VAL A 94 -1.22 -16.14 -1.05
C VAL A 94 -0.13 -16.52 -2.06
N THR A 95 -0.29 -16.13 -3.32
CA THR A 95 0.67 -16.43 -4.40
C THR A 95 0.95 -15.18 -5.22
N VAL A 96 2.22 -14.80 -5.36
CA VAL A 96 2.62 -13.68 -6.22
C VAL A 96 2.44 -14.06 -7.68
N THR A 97 1.63 -13.29 -8.40
CA THR A 97 1.31 -13.50 -9.81
C THR A 97 2.11 -12.59 -10.73
N SER A 98 2.41 -11.36 -10.30
CA SER A 98 3.21 -10.40 -11.07
C SER A 98 3.85 -9.36 -10.15
N VAL A 99 4.91 -8.71 -10.63
CA VAL A 99 5.63 -7.64 -9.90
C VAL A 99 5.89 -6.50 -10.88
N ASP A 100 5.29 -5.34 -10.62
CA ASP A 100 5.36 -4.15 -11.45
C ASP A 100 6.12 -3.04 -10.71
N GLY A 101 7.44 -3.02 -10.85
CA GLY A 101 8.30 -2.11 -10.08
C GLY A 101 8.23 -2.44 -8.60
N GLU A 102 7.63 -1.55 -7.81
CA GLU A 102 7.40 -1.76 -6.37
C GLU A 102 6.07 -2.44 -6.05
N ARG A 103 5.18 -2.59 -7.04
CA ARG A 103 3.84 -3.14 -6.84
C ARG A 103 3.88 -4.66 -6.97
N ILE A 104 3.54 -5.36 -5.89
CA ILE A 104 3.40 -6.82 -5.87
C ILE A 104 1.94 -7.16 -6.10
N ASN A 105 1.66 -7.88 -7.19
CA ASN A 105 0.35 -8.43 -7.47
C ASN A 105 0.31 -9.88 -7.02
N PHE A 106 -0.71 -10.24 -6.26
CA PHE A 106 -0.86 -11.59 -5.73
C PHE A 106 -2.32 -12.05 -5.77
N GLY A 107 -2.50 -13.35 -5.92
CA GLY A 107 -3.77 -14.05 -5.77
C GLY A 107 -3.91 -14.60 -4.36
N ILE A 108 -5.16 -14.68 -3.90
CA ILE A 108 -5.53 -15.23 -2.60
C ILE A 108 -6.40 -16.45 -2.86
N LYS A 109 -6.09 -17.59 -2.23
CA LYS A 109 -6.89 -18.81 -2.26
C LYS A 109 -7.12 -19.30 -0.84
N ALA A 110 -8.37 -19.31 -0.41
CA ALA A 110 -8.76 -19.98 0.82
C ALA A 110 -8.80 -21.50 0.62
N ASP A 111 -8.54 -22.27 1.67
CA ASP A 111 -8.74 -23.72 1.64
C ASP A 111 -10.23 -24.07 1.46
N GLU A 112 -10.50 -25.25 0.90
CA GLU A 112 -11.86 -25.75 0.71
C GLU A 112 -12.53 -26.19 2.01
N THR A 113 -11.73 -26.47 3.05
CA THR A 113 -12.19 -26.95 4.35
C THR A 113 -11.70 -26.00 5.44
N ALA A 114 -12.62 -25.28 6.08
CA ALA A 114 -12.32 -24.56 7.32
C ALA A 114 -12.13 -25.55 8.48
N SER A 115 -11.19 -25.27 9.37
CA SER A 115 -11.10 -25.97 10.65
C SER A 115 -12.16 -25.36 11.58
N PRO A 116 -13.19 -26.12 12.00
CA PRO A 116 -14.23 -25.58 12.86
C PRO A 116 -13.66 -25.22 14.24
N ALA A 117 -14.19 -24.15 14.84
CA ALA A 117 -13.96 -23.85 16.24
C ALA A 117 -14.35 -25.06 17.10
N ALA A 118 -13.43 -25.58 17.91
CA ALA A 118 -13.77 -26.56 18.94
C ALA A 118 -14.53 -25.82 20.05
N GLY A 119 -15.86 -25.81 19.93
CA GLY A 119 -16.78 -25.25 20.93
C GLY A 119 -16.80 -26.01 22.25
#